data_AF-A0AA40NDS6-F1
#
_entry.id   AF-A0AA40NDS6-F1
#
_cell.length_a   1.000
_cell.length_b   1.000
_cell.length_c   1.000
_cell.angle_alpha   90.00
_cell.angle_beta   90.00
_cell.angle_gamma   90.00
#
_symmetry.space_group_name_H-M   'P 1'
#
loop_
_entity.id
_entity.type
_entity.pdbx_description
1 polymer ?
#
loop_
_entity_poly.entity_id
_entity_poly.type
_entity_poly.pdbx_seq_one_letter_code
_entity_poly.pdbx_strand_id
1 'polypeptide(L)'
;FTLRFFSPQEGVVGVRMEHFQGALDTGPHYPLNVLQDVKVEMHNTTEFAELKSGNLSVRVTKGEFWSLDFLRNGERITGSQLKNNGYVQDTHSGRNYMFERLDLGVGETVYG
;
A
#
# COMPACT_ATOMS: atom_id res chain seq x y z
N PHE A 1 1.56 -7.41 10.95
CA PHE A 1 2.15 -6.50 9.95
C PHE A 1 2.00 -5.07 10.43
N THR A 2 2.95 -4.21 10.07
CA THR A 2 2.82 -2.75 10.18
C THR A 2 2.64 -2.19 8.77
N LEU A 3 1.55 -1.47 8.54
CA LEU A 3 1.31 -0.74 7.29
C LEU A 3 1.51 0.76 7.54
N ARG A 4 2.33 1.40 6.71
CA ARG A 4 2.51 2.84 6.70
C ARG A 4 2.11 3.39 5.35
N PHE A 5 1.17 4.34 5.38
CA PHE A 5 0.75 5.12 4.23
C PHE A 5 1.38 6.52 4.31
N PHE A 6 1.89 7.01 3.20
CA PHE A 6 2.51 8.33 3.09
C PHE A 6 2.36 8.88 1.67
N SER A 7 2.66 10.16 1.47
CA SER A 7 2.60 10.78 0.15
C SER A 7 3.89 11.57 -0.14
N PRO A 8 4.74 11.12 -1.08
CA PRO A 8 5.98 11.82 -1.42
C PRO A 8 5.79 12.94 -2.44
N GLN A 9 4.65 12.95 -3.15
CA GLN A 9 4.21 13.92 -4.16
C GLN A 9 2.67 13.95 -4.17
N GLU A 10 2.07 15.06 -4.60
CA GLU A 10 0.61 15.12 -4.80
C GLU A 10 0.14 14.03 -5.77
N GLY A 11 -0.94 13.31 -5.40
CA GLY A 11 -1.50 12.24 -6.22
C GLY A 11 -0.70 10.93 -6.18
N VAL A 12 0.37 10.86 -5.38
CA VAL A 12 1.15 9.63 -5.16
C VAL A 12 0.97 9.17 -3.72
N VAL A 13 0.56 7.92 -3.55
CA VAL A 13 0.45 7.28 -2.23
C VAL A 13 1.45 6.14 -2.15
N GLY A 14 2.44 6.29 -1.28
CA GLY A 14 3.37 5.25 -0.91
C GLY A 14 2.77 4.32 0.16
N VAL A 15 2.91 3.01 -0.06
CA VAL A 15 2.50 1.98 0.89
C VAL A 15 3.73 1.18 1.30
N ARG A 16 4.05 1.16 2.59
CA ARG A 16 5.13 0.33 3.16
C ARG A 16 4.53 -0.72 4.09
N MET A 17 4.77 -1.99 3.76
CA MET A 17 4.34 -3.15 4.55
C MET A 17 5.54 -3.83 5.18
N GLU A 18 5.52 -3.99 6.50
CA GLU A 18 6.66 -4.53 7.25
C GLU A 18 6.23 -5.67 8.18
N HIS A 19 7.09 -6.69 8.30
CA HIS A 19 6.96 -7.76 9.29
C HIS A 19 7.91 -7.53 10.48
N PHE A 20 9.22 -7.62 10.26
CA PHE A 20 10.25 -7.31 11.26
C PHE A 20 10.99 -6.01 10.91
N GLN A 21 11.11 -5.09 11.87
CA GLN A 21 11.79 -3.80 11.69
C GLN A 21 13.28 -3.81 12.13
N GLY A 22 13.78 -4.95 12.62
CA GLY A 22 15.18 -5.10 13.05
C GLY A 22 16.14 -5.57 11.95
N ALA A 23 15.67 -5.70 10.71
CA ALA A 23 16.53 -6.06 9.59
C ALA A 23 17.50 -4.94 9.22
N LEU A 24 18.68 -5.30 8.74
CA LEU A 24 19.68 -4.35 8.23
C LEU A 24 19.19 -3.72 6.92
N ASP A 25 19.00 -2.40 6.93
CA ASP A 25 18.71 -1.61 5.72
C ASP A 25 20.01 -0.96 5.22
N THR A 26 20.66 -1.58 4.24
CA THR A 26 22.07 -1.30 3.88
C THR A 26 22.25 -0.44 2.63
N GLY A 27 21.14 -0.02 1.98
CA GLY A 27 21.19 0.75 0.73
C GLY A 27 21.95 0.04 -0.41
N PRO A 28 22.17 0.71 -1.56
CA PRO A 28 21.66 2.04 -1.92
C PRO A 28 20.13 2.04 -2.10
N HIS A 29 19.52 3.22 -2.03
CA HIS A 29 18.09 3.44 -2.29
C HIS A 29 17.89 4.14 -3.63
N TYR A 30 16.69 4.02 -4.21
CA TYR A 30 16.33 4.80 -5.39
C TYR A 30 16.45 6.31 -5.11
N PRO A 31 16.93 7.12 -6.09
CA PRO A 31 17.06 8.56 -5.95
C PRO A 31 15.70 9.25 -6.10
N LEU A 32 14.80 9.04 -5.13
CA LEU A 32 13.43 9.55 -5.17
C LEU A 32 13.37 11.03 -4.75
N ASN A 33 12.61 11.83 -5.48
CA ASN A 33 12.25 13.19 -5.09
C ASN A 33 11.09 13.15 -4.09
N VAL A 34 11.41 13.15 -2.80
CA VAL A 34 10.42 13.06 -1.70
C VAL A 34 10.20 14.43 -1.07
N LEU A 35 9.00 14.98 -1.24
CA LEU A 35 8.56 16.17 -0.50
C LEU A 35 8.11 15.76 0.90
N GLN A 36 8.41 16.60 1.90
CA GLN A 36 8.06 16.35 3.30
C GLN A 36 6.72 16.97 3.72
N ASP A 37 6.23 17.92 2.92
CA ASP A 37 5.11 18.81 3.22
C ASP A 37 3.95 18.67 2.22
N VAL A 38 3.82 17.49 1.58
CA VAL A 38 2.67 17.19 0.73
C VAL A 38 1.38 17.26 1.55
N LYS A 39 0.44 18.08 1.09
CA LYS A 39 -0.87 18.18 1.72
C LYS A 39 -1.63 16.86 1.55
N VAL A 40 -1.98 16.24 2.67
CA VAL A 40 -2.79 15.02 2.72
C VAL A 40 -3.99 15.20 3.64
N GLU A 41 -5.06 14.47 3.34
CA GLU A 41 -6.23 14.34 4.21
C GLU A 41 -6.21 12.94 4.83
N MET A 42 -6.46 12.84 6.14
CA MET A 42 -6.51 11.57 6.86
C MET A 42 -7.84 11.42 7.57
N HIS A 43 -8.60 10.39 7.22
CA HIS A 43 -9.90 10.09 7.83
C HIS A 43 -9.82 8.76 8.56
N ASN A 44 -10.19 8.75 9.84
CA ASN A 44 -10.19 7.55 10.67
C ASN A 44 -11.56 7.38 11.32
N THR A 45 -12.41 6.55 10.72
CA THR A 45 -13.78 6.27 11.16
C THR A 45 -13.85 4.91 11.86
N THR A 46 -15.03 4.51 12.32
CA THR A 46 -15.28 3.15 12.80
C THR A 46 -15.16 2.11 11.69
N GLU A 47 -15.46 2.48 10.45
CA GLU A 47 -15.58 1.58 9.29
C GLU A 47 -14.28 1.49 8.48
N PHE A 48 -13.49 2.58 8.42
CA PHE A 48 -12.28 2.61 7.61
C PHE A 48 -11.22 3.56 8.17
N ALA A 49 -9.99 3.38 7.69
CA ALA A 49 -8.93 4.37 7.77
C ALA A 49 -8.51 4.75 6.34
N GLU A 50 -8.41 6.04 6.04
CA GLU A 50 -8.10 6.54 4.70
C GLU A 50 -7.04 7.64 4.75
N LEU A 51 -6.09 7.58 3.81
CA LEU A 51 -5.16 8.66 3.51
C LEU A 51 -5.36 9.09 2.06
N LYS A 52 -5.53 10.39 1.82
CA LYS A 52 -5.77 10.97 0.50
C LYS A 52 -4.73 12.03 0.16
N SER A 53 -4.22 11.98 -1.08
CA SER A 53 -3.30 12.94 -1.68
C SER A 53 -3.84 13.36 -3.04
N GLY A 54 -4.19 14.64 -3.21
CA GLY A 54 -4.92 15.12 -4.38
C GLY A 54 -6.21 14.31 -4.60
N ASN A 55 -6.35 13.70 -5.77
CA ASN A 55 -7.53 12.89 -6.13
C ASN A 55 -7.40 11.40 -5.76
N LEU A 56 -6.23 10.94 -5.32
CA LEU A 56 -5.95 9.53 -5.00
C LEU A 56 -6.04 9.30 -3.49
N SER A 57 -6.75 8.26 -3.06
CA SER A 57 -6.73 7.78 -1.67
C SER A 57 -6.40 6.30 -1.59
N VAL A 58 -5.83 5.91 -0.44
CA VAL A 58 -5.76 4.51 0.01
C VAL A 58 -6.66 4.36 1.22
N ARG A 59 -7.55 3.37 1.17
CA ARG A 59 -8.52 3.08 2.23
C ARG A 59 -8.36 1.66 2.72
N VAL A 60 -8.29 1.50 4.04
CA VAL A 60 -8.31 0.20 4.70
C VAL A 60 -9.67 0.03 5.38
N THR A 61 -10.44 -0.97 4.96
CA THR A 61 -11.70 -1.35 5.61
C THR A 61 -11.41 -2.08 6.92
N LYS A 62 -12.11 -1.69 7.98
CA LYS A 62 -12.00 -2.26 9.33
C LYS A 62 -13.04 -3.37 9.54
N GLY A 63 -12.82 -4.20 10.55
CA GLY A 63 -13.72 -5.29 10.91
C GLY A 63 -13.36 -6.60 10.20
N GLU A 64 -14.37 -7.45 9.99
CA GLU A 64 -14.17 -8.82 9.50
C GLU A 64 -13.74 -8.89 8.02
N PHE A 65 -14.20 -7.94 7.22
CA PHE A 65 -13.95 -7.90 5.77
C PHE A 65 -12.83 -6.92 5.45
N TRP A 66 -11.60 -7.29 5.82
CA TRP A 66 -10.43 -6.49 5.51
C TRP A 66 -10.27 -6.31 3.99
N SER A 67 -10.09 -5.07 3.56
CA SER A 67 -9.69 -4.69 2.20
C SER A 67 -8.71 -3.51 2.25
N LEU A 68 -7.83 -3.44 1.26
CA LEU A 68 -7.03 -2.25 0.98
C LEU A 68 -7.37 -1.79 -0.44
N ASP A 69 -8.01 -0.64 -0.55
CA ASP A 69 -8.52 -0.13 -1.81
C ASP A 69 -7.83 1.18 -2.18
N PHE A 70 -7.43 1.31 -3.45
CA PHE A 70 -6.99 2.57 -4.02
C PHE A 70 -8.16 3.20 -4.75
N LEU A 71 -8.50 4.44 -4.39
CA LEU A 71 -9.64 5.15 -4.94
C LEU A 71 -9.21 6.43 -5.62
N ARG A 72 -9.79 6.71 -6.79
CA ARG A 72 -9.68 8.01 -7.46
C ARG A 72 -11.03 8.69 -7.38
N ASN A 73 -11.09 9.86 -6.74
CA ASN A 73 -12.36 10.58 -6.49
C ASN A 73 -13.44 9.71 -5.82
N GLY A 74 -13.03 8.76 -4.96
CA GLY A 74 -13.94 7.84 -4.27
C GLY A 74 -14.34 6.60 -5.08
N GLU A 75 -13.92 6.47 -6.34
CA GLU A 75 -14.12 5.27 -7.15
C GLU A 75 -12.90 4.34 -7.07
N ARG A 76 -13.11 3.07 -6.79
CA ARG A 76 -12.02 2.08 -6.70
C ARG A 76 -11.37 1.88 -8.08
N ILE A 77 -10.06 2.05 -8.15
CA ILE A 77 -9.26 1.82 -9.36
C ILE A 77 -8.45 0.53 -9.31
N THR A 78 -8.01 0.11 -8.11
CA THR A 78 -7.38 -1.20 -7.84
C THR A 78 -7.35 -1.41 -6.33
N GLY A 79 -6.76 -2.50 -5.85
CA GLY A 79 -6.58 -2.77 -4.44
C GLY A 79 -6.04 -4.17 -4.18
N SER A 80 -5.83 -4.46 -2.89
CA SER A 80 -5.51 -5.78 -2.38
C SER A 80 -6.67 -6.31 -1.56
N GLN A 81 -7.20 -7.46 -1.99
CA GLN A 81 -8.17 -8.22 -1.21
C GLN A 81 -7.50 -9.02 -0.09
N LEU A 82 -8.32 -9.61 0.79
CA LEU A 82 -7.85 -10.46 1.87
C LEU A 82 -6.93 -11.59 1.34
N LYS A 83 -5.77 -11.77 1.98
CA LYS A 83 -4.72 -12.77 1.63
C LYS A 83 -3.96 -12.50 0.32
N ASN A 84 -4.16 -11.36 -0.34
CA ASN A 84 -3.40 -10.98 -1.54
C ASN A 84 -2.09 -10.25 -1.28
N ASN A 85 -1.76 -10.01 -0.01
CA ASN A 85 -0.44 -9.57 0.41
C ASN A 85 0.01 -10.27 1.69
N GLY A 86 1.29 -10.10 2.01
CA GLY A 86 1.84 -10.55 3.28
C GLY A 86 3.25 -11.08 3.18
N TYR A 87 3.55 -12.02 4.07
CA TYR A 87 4.88 -12.59 4.29
C TYR A 87 4.88 -14.06 3.91
N VAL A 88 5.91 -14.47 3.18
CA VAL A 88 6.14 -15.86 2.79
C VAL A 88 7.39 -16.36 3.50
N GLN A 89 7.26 -17.49 4.19
CA GLN A 89 8.38 -18.28 4.68
C GLN A 89 8.57 -19.47 3.75
N ASP A 90 9.65 -19.45 2.97
CA ASP A 90 10.03 -20.57 2.11
C ASP A 90 10.86 -21.57 2.93
N THR A 91 10.24 -22.70 3.28
CA THR A 91 10.87 -23.74 4.09
C THR A 91 11.89 -24.57 3.31
N HIS A 92 11.88 -24.55 1.98
CA HIS A 92 12.86 -25.26 1.16
C HIS A 92 14.15 -24.46 1.06
N SER A 93 14.06 -23.16 0.76
CA SER A 93 15.25 -22.31 0.62
C SER A 93 15.70 -21.65 1.93
N GLY A 94 14.87 -21.68 2.98
CA GLY A 94 15.08 -20.94 4.22
C GLY A 94 14.99 -19.41 4.06
N ARG A 95 14.38 -18.93 2.96
CA ARG A 95 14.29 -17.49 2.64
C ARG A 95 12.90 -16.97 2.97
N ASN A 96 12.82 -15.66 3.16
CA ASN A 96 11.58 -14.99 3.49
C ASN A 96 11.32 -13.85 2.50
N TYR A 97 10.05 -13.64 2.15
CA TYR A 97 9.64 -12.66 1.15
C TYR A 97 8.43 -11.88 1.61
N MET A 98 8.29 -10.65 1.10
CA MET A 98 7.03 -9.90 1.13
C MET A 98 6.43 -9.91 -0.27
N PHE A 99 5.11 -9.95 -0.38
CA PHE A 99 4.42 -9.88 -1.67
C PHE A 99 3.14 -9.06 -1.58
N GLU A 100 2.68 -8.62 -2.75
CA GLU A 100 1.43 -7.90 -2.99
C GLU A 100 0.86 -8.35 -4.35
N ARG A 101 -0.47 -8.33 -4.50
CA ARG A 101 -1.20 -8.57 -5.75
C ARG A 101 -2.29 -7.51 -5.88
N LEU A 102 -2.07 -6.56 -6.77
CA LEU A 102 -3.07 -5.55 -7.10
C LEU A 102 -4.03 -6.09 -8.16
N ASP A 103 -5.32 -5.86 -7.92
CA ASP A 103 -6.38 -6.28 -8.84
C ASP A 103 -6.24 -5.61 -10.22
N LEU A 104 -6.55 -6.38 -11.26
CA LEU A 104 -6.77 -5.89 -12.63
C LEU A 104 -8.24 -6.12 -13.02
N GLY A 105 -8.90 -5.09 -13.54
CA GLY A 105 -10.25 -5.17 -14.06
C GLY A 105 -10.36 -6.00 -15.35
N VAL A 106 -11.60 -6.31 -15.75
CA VAL A 106 -11.85 -7.01 -17.04
C VAL A 106 -11.37 -6.14 -18.20
N GLY A 107 -10.46 -6.69 -19.00
CA GLY A 107 -9.85 -5.98 -20.13
C GLY A 107 -8.74 -5.00 -19.75
N GLU A 108 -8.33 -4.94 -18.48
CA GLU A 108 -7.19 -4.14 -18.06
C GLU A 108 -5.87 -4.79 -18.51
N THR A 109 -4.95 -3.97 -18.99
CA THR A 109 -3.67 -4.39 -19.60
C THR A 109 -2.51 -3.70 -18.92
N VAL A 110 -1.44 -4.44 -18.66
CA VAL A 110 -0.22 -3.94 -18.01
C VAL A 110 0.84 -3.62 -19.06
N TYR A 111 1.50 -2.48 -18.90
CA TYR A 111 2.61 -2.01 -19.75
C TYR A 111 3.80 -1.62 -18.86
N GLY A 112 4.98 -1.51 -19.46
CA GLY A 112 6.23 -1.12 -18.80
C GLY A 112 7.31 -0.74 -19.79
#